data_AF-A0A3G2I579-F1
#
_entry.id   AF-A0A3G2I579-F1
#
_cell.length_a   1.000
_cell.length_b   1.000
_cell.length_c   1.000
_cell.angle_alpha   90.00
_cell.angle_beta   90.00
_cell.angle_gamma   90.00
#
_symmetry.space_group_name_H-M   'P 1'
#
loop_
_entity.id
_entity.type
_entity.pdbx_description
1 polymer ?
#
loop_
_entity_poly.entity_id
_entity_poly.type
_entity_poly.pdbx_seq_one_letter_code
_entity_poly.pdbx_strand_id
1 'polypeptide(L)' 'MKEILKFRNKNCQDLNIELLQLLREQFNLRMQSVSGKLKQPHLLRKVRRNIAQVKTLLTQKERLK' A
#
# COMPACT_ATOMS: atom_id res chain seq x y z
N MET A 1 5.48 -11.48 -0.80
CA MET A 1 5.37 -10.01 -1.00
C MET A 1 4.42 -9.80 -2.18
N LYS A 2 3.47 -8.83 -2.16
CA LYS A 2 2.75 -8.51 -3.41
C LYS A 2 3.79 -7.91 -4.35
N GLU A 3 3.93 -8.49 -5.53
CA GLU A 3 5.06 -8.25 -6.42
C GLU A 3 5.13 -6.79 -6.88
N ILE A 4 6.28 -6.16 -6.65
CA ILE A 4 6.66 -4.83 -7.15
C ILE A 4 6.41 -4.68 -8.66
N LEU A 5 6.50 -5.79 -9.41
CA LEU A 5 6.26 -5.84 -10.86
C LEU A 5 4.85 -5.34 -11.24
N LYS A 6 3.83 -5.60 -10.43
CA LYS A 6 2.45 -5.17 -10.73
C LYS A 6 2.25 -3.65 -10.69
N PHE A 7 3.11 -2.92 -10.00
CA PHE A 7 2.97 -1.46 -9.85
C PHE A 7 3.76 -0.67 -10.89
N ARG A 8 4.83 -1.23 -11.48
CA ARG A 8 5.62 -0.53 -12.50
C ARG A 8 4.82 -0.23 -13.78
N ASN A 9 3.93 -1.14 -14.16
CA ASN A 9 3.12 -1.02 -15.38
C ASN A 9 1.86 -0.16 -15.22
N LYS A 10 1.49 0.25 -14.00
CA LYS A 10 0.28 1.04 -13.71
C LYS A 10 0.47 2.53 -13.98
N ASN A 11 -0.55 3.23 -14.47
CA ASN A 11 -0.46 4.68 -14.68
C ASN A 11 -0.43 5.45 -13.34
N CYS A 12 -0.02 6.72 -13.33
CA CYS A 12 0.03 7.54 -12.10
C CYS A 12 -1.33 7.63 -11.39
N GLN A 13 -2.42 7.70 -12.17
CA GLN A 13 -3.78 7.68 -11.63
C GLN A 13 -4.12 6.34 -10.96
N ASP A 14 -3.77 5.21 -11.58
CA ASP A 14 -4.00 3.88 -11.01
C ASP A 14 -3.19 3.66 -9.73
N LEU A 15 -1.97 4.19 -9.66
CA LEU A 15 -1.14 4.16 -8.46
C LEU A 15 -1.78 4.95 -7.31
N ASN A 16 -2.41 6.09 -7.59
CA ASN A 16 -3.15 6.85 -6.58
C ASN A 16 -4.41 6.13 -6.10
N ILE A 17 -5.13 5.47 -7.01
CA ILE A 17 -6.30 4.64 -6.65
C ILE A 17 -5.88 3.49 -5.74
N GLU A 18 -4.81 2.78 -6.08
CA GLU A 18 -4.28 1.71 -5.22
C GLU A 18 -3.81 2.26 -3.87
N LEU A 19 -3.15 3.42 -3.85
CA LEU A 19 -2.72 4.04 -2.60
C LEU A 19 -3.90 4.28 -1.65
N LEU A 20 -5.04 4.76 -2.17
CA LEU A 20 -6.27 4.95 -1.39
C LEU A 20 -6.83 3.62 -0.87
N GLN A 21 -6.82 2.57 -1.69
CA GLN A 21 -7.26 1.23 -1.27
C GLN A 21 -6.37 0.67 -0.15
N LEU A 22 -5.05 0.79 -0.29
CA LEU A 22 -4.10 0.34 0.73
C LEU A 22 -4.23 1.13 2.04
N LEU A 23 -4.54 2.43 1.97
CA LEU A 23 -4.79 3.25 3.16
C LEU A 23 -6.07 2.82 3.90
N ARG A 24 -7.14 2.50 3.16
CA ARG A 24 -8.37 1.92 3.73
C ARG A 24 -8.10 0.56 4.39
N GLU A 25 -7.36 -0.31 3.71
CA GLU A 25 -6.96 -1.61 4.26
C GLU A 25 -6.13 -1.44 5.54
N GLN A 26 -5.19 -0.49 5.55
CA GLN A 26 -4.39 -0.16 6.72
C GLN A 26 -5.26 0.31 7.89
N PHE A 27 -6.25 1.17 7.64
CA PHE A 27 -7.18 1.64 8.66
C PHE A 27 -7.96 0.48 9.27
N ASN A 28 -8.54 -0.38 8.43
CA ASN A 28 -9.29 -1.56 8.89
C ASN A 28 -8.42 -2.49 9.75
N LEU A 29 -7.18 -2.76 9.34
CA LEU A 29 -6.25 -3.58 10.11
C LEU A 29 -5.85 -2.92 11.44
N ARG A 30 -5.69 -1.59 11.49
CA ARG A 30 -5.45 -0.87 12.75
C ARG A 30 -6.66 -0.99 13.68
N MET A 31 -7.87 -0.80 13.17
CA MET A 31 -9.10 -0.95 13.97
C MET A 31 -9.24 -2.36 14.53
N GLN A 32 -8.96 -3.39 13.72
CA GLN A 32 -8.92 -4.78 14.19
C GLN A 32 -7.83 -5.03 15.25
N SER A 33 -6.67 -4.38 15.10
CA SER A 33 -5.58 -4.45 16.08
C SER A 33 -5.96 -3.85 17.42
N VAL A 34 -6.58 -2.66 17.42
CA VAL A 34 -7.02 -1.97 18.64
C VAL A 34 -8.14 -2.76 19.32
N SER A 35 -9.06 -3.34 18.56
CA SER A 35 -10.13 -4.19 19.08
C SER A 35 -9.64 -5.55 19.62
N GLY A 36 -8.35 -5.89 19.50
CA GLY A 36 -7.81 -7.20 19.91
C GLY A 36 -8.24 -8.40 19.05
N LYS A 37 -8.95 -8.17 17.95
CA LYS A 37 -9.47 -9.21 17.04
C LYS A 37 -8.55 -9.50 15.85
N LEU A 38 -7.34 -8.92 15.83
CA LEU A 38 -6.42 -9.06 14.71
C LEU A 38 -5.78 -10.45 14.67
N LYS A 39 -6.24 -11.28 13.74
CA LYS A 39 -5.73 -12.64 13.56
C LYS A 39 -4.32 -12.71 12.95
N GLN A 40 -3.94 -11.70 12.15
CA GLN A 40 -2.71 -11.74 11.35
C GLN A 40 -1.89 -10.43 11.46
N PRO A 41 -1.03 -10.29 12.49
CA PRO A 41 -0.27 -9.05 12.74
C PRO A 41 0.76 -8.73 11.63
N HIS A 42 1.24 -9.75 10.92
CA HIS A 42 2.17 -9.56 9.81
C HIS A 42 1.56 -8.77 8.63
N LEU A 43 0.23 -8.74 8.50
CA LEU A 43 -0.47 -7.97 7.47
C LEU A 43 -0.26 -6.45 7.64
N LEU A 44 -0.22 -5.95 8.88
CA LEU A 44 0.08 -4.53 9.14
C LEU A 44 1.44 -4.13 8.55
N ARG A 45 2.47 -4.96 8.77
CA ARG A 45 3.81 -4.72 8.20
C ARG A 45 3.79 -4.81 6.67
N LYS A 46 3.02 -5.75 6.12
CA LYS A 46 2.87 -5.93 4.66
C LYS A 46 2.22 -4.72 4.01
N VAL A 47 1.09 -4.25 4.54
CA VAL A 47 0.37 -3.08 4.00
C VAL A 47 1.21 -1.81 4.10
N ARG A 48 1.92 -1.59 5.23
CA ARG A 48 2.87 -0.46 5.35
C ARG A 48 3.95 -0.48 4.27
N ARG A 49 4.53 -1.64 3.98
CA ARG A 49 5.55 -1.79 2.92
C ARG A 49 4.98 -1.54 1.53
N ASN A 50 3.77 -2.03 1.25
CA ASN A 50 3.11 -1.79 -0.03
C ASN A 50 2.85 -0.28 -0.24
N ILE A 51 2.36 0.43 0.79
CA ILE A 51 2.16 1.89 0.72
C ILE A 51 3.47 2.62 0.41
N ALA A 52 4.55 2.25 1.09
CA ALA A 52 5.87 2.85 0.84
C ALA A 52 6.33 2.63 -0.61
N GLN A 53 6.17 1.42 -1.14
CA GLN A 53 6.53 1.10 -2.53
C GLN A 53 5.72 1.91 -3.56
N VAL A 54 4.41 2.04 -3.36
CA VAL A 54 3.56 2.85 -4.26
C VAL A 54 4.00 4.31 -4.24
N LYS A 55 4.28 4.87 -3.05
CA LYS A 55 4.81 6.24 -2.92
C LYS A 55 6.16 6.40 -3.63
N THR A 56 7.08 5.44 -3.45
CA THR A 56 8.38 5.46 -4.14
C THR A 56 8.21 5.45 -5.67
N LEU A 57 7.30 4.64 -6.20
CA LEU A 57 7.04 4.60 -7.65
C LEU A 57 6.42 5.90 -8.17
N LEU A 58 5.51 6.53 -7.41
CA LEU A 58 4.97 7.85 -7.75
C LEU A 58 6.09 8.90 -7.84
N THR A 59 6.97 8.94 -6.84
CA THR A 59 8.14 9.86 -6.85
C THR A 59 9.12 9.56 -7.99
N GLN A 60 9.36 8.28 -8.30
CA GLN A 60 10.20 7.90 -9.44
C GLN A 60 9.60 8.37 -10.76
N LYS A 61 8.27 8.24 -10.94
CA LYS A 61 7.57 8.72 -12.14
C LYS A 61 7.56 10.24 -12.24
N GLU A 62 7.40 10.93 -11.11
CA GLU A 62 7.48 12.40 -11.05
C GLU A 62 8.87 12.92 -11.41
N ARG A 63 9.94 12.25 -10.96
CA ARG A 63 11.33 12.62 -11.27
C ARG A 63 11.77 12.32 -12.70
N LEU A 64 11.15 11.32 -13.35
CA LEU A 64 11.42 10.96 -14.75
C LEU A 64 10.60 11.82 -15.74
N LYS A 65 9.69 12.64 -15.22
CA LYS A 65 8.90 13.60 -16.00
C LYS A 65 9.69 14.89 -16.18
#